data_AF-A0A7C7GSY0-F1
#
_entry.id   AF-A0A7C7GSY0-F1
#
_cell.length_a   1.000
_cell.length_b   1.000
_cell.length_c   1.000
_cell.angle_alpha   90.00
_cell.angle_beta   90.00
_cell.angle_gamma   90.00
#
_symmetry.space_group_name_H-M   'P 1'
#
loop_
_entity.id
_entity.type
_entity.pdbx_description
1 polymer ?
#
loop_
_entity_poly.entity_id
_entity_poly.type
_entity_poly.pdbx_seq_one_letter_code
_entity_poly.pdbx_strand_id
1 'polypeptide(L)'
;MMKLPPLEYTFDNIVLGWREEAVSFAREHGYHLIVNSDQRPFHHFVGYQDIKSKWYEGIFDLGMRSLLPIPFDVETVGLDNGKLKVVTQGNTKVLINFKELHIFDLDNCGDMGLDEVIEEYLVHDMFDITAGSRLGRDIVWTLRDSFVKIVEFVPSNRIDRNTSGDFKDIIATSIISAADIKNFDYSDTIIRILLERKLKEHEIKQPNGRNLKIKHSFRHAVKSRFHTKVICADELDDRITTHE
;
A
#
# COMPACT_ATOMS: atom_id res chain seq x y z
N MET A 1 1.74 -15.10 -38.39
CA MET A 1 2.05 -15.30 -36.97
C MET A 1 0.89 -16.05 -36.32
N MET A 2 1.10 -17.27 -35.83
CA MET A 2 0.11 -17.93 -34.97
C MET A 2 0.06 -17.19 -33.64
N LYS A 3 -1.10 -16.61 -33.28
CA LYS A 3 -1.34 -16.15 -31.91
C LYS A 3 -1.51 -17.38 -31.05
N LEU A 4 -0.68 -17.56 -30.03
CA LEU A 4 -0.91 -18.59 -29.02
C LEU A 4 -2.27 -18.33 -28.37
N PRO A 5 -3.08 -19.37 -28.13
CA PRO A 5 -4.34 -19.23 -27.41
C PRO A 5 -4.07 -18.70 -25.99
N PRO A 6 -5.03 -17.96 -25.39
CA PRO A 6 -4.91 -17.52 -24.01
C PRO A 6 -4.81 -18.72 -23.06
N LEU A 7 -4.11 -18.55 -21.94
CA LEU A 7 -4.09 -19.56 -20.88
C LEU A 7 -5.46 -19.57 -20.21
N GLU A 8 -6.09 -20.74 -20.12
CA GLU A 8 -7.38 -20.89 -19.46
C GLU A 8 -7.27 -21.74 -18.19
N TYR A 9 -7.83 -21.24 -17.09
CA TYR A 9 -7.92 -21.94 -15.81
C TYR A 9 -9.36 -21.96 -15.29
N THR A 10 -9.63 -22.84 -14.34
CA THR A 10 -10.91 -22.92 -13.64
C THR A 10 -10.64 -23.05 -12.15
N PHE A 11 -11.19 -22.13 -11.38
CA PHE A 11 -11.18 -22.16 -9.92
C PHE A 11 -12.61 -22.02 -9.40
N ASP A 12 -12.88 -22.48 -8.19
CA ASP A 12 -14.19 -22.24 -7.59
C ASP A 12 -14.25 -20.83 -7.03
N ASN A 13 -13.32 -20.50 -6.13
CA ASN A 13 -13.27 -19.20 -5.45
C ASN A 13 -11.97 -18.48 -5.76
N ILE A 14 -12.10 -17.19 -6.09
CA ILE A 14 -10.97 -16.30 -6.36
C ILE A 14 -11.08 -15.09 -5.43
N VAL A 15 -9.96 -14.71 -4.86
CA VAL A 15 -9.80 -13.45 -4.13
C VAL A 15 -8.98 -12.51 -5.00
N LEU A 16 -9.45 -11.28 -5.14
CA LEU A 16 -8.81 -10.21 -5.88
C LEU A 16 -8.49 -9.06 -4.91
N GLY A 17 -7.21 -8.72 -4.83
CA GLY A 17 -6.74 -7.61 -4.02
C GLY A 17 -5.29 -7.80 -3.62
N TRP A 18 -4.66 -6.72 -3.17
CA TRP A 18 -3.25 -6.74 -2.76
C TRP A 18 -3.06 -6.41 -1.29
N ARG A 19 -4.09 -6.01 -0.56
CA ARG A 19 -3.98 -5.61 0.85
C ARG A 19 -3.85 -6.81 1.79
N GLU A 20 -3.54 -6.54 3.06
CA GLU A 20 -3.35 -7.60 4.06
C GLU A 20 -4.65 -8.37 4.31
N GLU A 21 -5.79 -7.67 4.27
CA GLU A 21 -7.12 -8.24 4.44
C GLU A 21 -7.43 -9.28 3.36
N ALA A 22 -7.11 -8.97 2.09
CA ALA A 22 -7.28 -9.89 0.96
C ALA A 22 -6.39 -11.13 1.09
N VAL A 23 -5.12 -10.92 1.48
CA VAL A 23 -4.15 -12.01 1.69
C VAL A 23 -4.59 -12.92 2.85
N SER A 24 -4.98 -12.34 3.97
CA SER A 24 -5.45 -13.09 5.14
C SER A 24 -6.73 -13.85 4.84
N PHE A 25 -7.71 -13.22 4.18
CA PHE A 25 -8.95 -13.87 3.76
C PHE A 25 -8.68 -15.08 2.84
N ALA A 26 -7.85 -14.90 1.80
CA ALA A 26 -7.48 -15.98 0.89
C ALA A 26 -6.78 -17.14 1.62
N ARG A 27 -5.88 -16.81 2.56
CA ARG A 27 -5.13 -17.81 3.34
C ARG A 27 -6.04 -18.62 4.25
N GLU A 28 -6.92 -17.94 4.98
CA GLU A 28 -7.86 -18.55 5.93
C GLU A 28 -8.84 -19.50 5.24
N HIS A 29 -9.34 -19.12 4.06
CA HIS A 29 -10.29 -19.93 3.30
C HIS A 29 -9.64 -20.92 2.33
N GLY A 30 -8.34 -20.77 2.06
CA GLY A 30 -7.61 -21.58 1.07
C GLY A 30 -8.03 -21.29 -0.37
N TYR A 31 -8.32 -20.03 -0.68
CA TYR A 31 -8.75 -19.59 -2.01
C TYR A 31 -7.57 -19.10 -2.84
N HIS A 32 -7.73 -19.11 -4.17
CA HIS A 32 -6.71 -18.58 -5.07
C HIS A 32 -6.70 -17.05 -4.98
N LEU A 33 -5.53 -16.47 -4.79
CA LEU A 33 -5.35 -15.02 -4.71
C LEU A 33 -4.74 -14.50 -6.02
N ILE A 34 -5.38 -13.48 -6.60
CA ILE A 34 -4.83 -12.63 -7.65
C ILE A 34 -4.42 -11.30 -7.03
N VAL A 35 -3.11 -11.08 -6.94
CA VAL A 35 -2.54 -9.81 -6.48
C VAL A 35 -2.58 -8.83 -7.66
N ASN A 36 -3.56 -7.94 -7.65
CA ASN A 36 -3.86 -7.02 -8.75
C ASN A 36 -2.96 -5.78 -8.82
N SER A 37 -2.24 -5.44 -7.75
CA SER A 37 -1.34 -4.29 -7.68
C SER A 37 0.08 -4.68 -7.29
N ASP A 38 1.06 -3.94 -7.80
CA ASP A 38 2.45 -4.02 -7.36
C ASP A 38 2.70 -3.24 -6.06
N GLN A 39 1.69 -2.50 -5.58
CA GLN A 39 1.72 -1.84 -4.29
C GLN A 39 1.97 -2.86 -3.17
N ARG A 40 2.73 -2.41 -2.17
CA ARG A 40 3.07 -3.18 -0.99
C ARG A 40 2.66 -2.38 0.23
N PRO A 41 2.23 -3.03 1.32
CA PRO A 41 2.02 -2.34 2.58
C PRO A 41 3.23 -1.48 2.94
N PHE A 42 2.97 -0.27 3.45
CA PHE A 42 4.03 0.60 3.91
C PHE A 42 4.90 -0.14 4.93
N HIS A 43 6.21 0.06 4.87
CA HIS A 43 7.11 -0.49 5.86
C HIS A 43 8.30 0.39 6.06
N HIS A 44 8.58 0.62 7.32
CA HIS A 44 9.88 1.06 7.77
C HIS A 44 10.60 -0.13 8.40
N PHE A 45 11.85 -0.40 8.03
CA PHE A 45 12.56 -1.67 8.32
C PHE A 45 12.89 -1.97 9.79
N VAL A 46 12.09 -1.50 10.74
CA VAL A 46 12.35 -1.64 12.17
C VAL A 46 11.12 -2.21 12.86
N GLY A 47 11.04 -3.54 12.90
CA GLY A 47 10.05 -4.28 13.70
C GLY A 47 9.46 -5.48 12.98
N TYR A 48 9.56 -6.66 13.60
CA TYR A 48 8.97 -7.93 13.12
C TYR A 48 7.43 -8.00 13.27
N GLN A 49 6.77 -6.94 13.76
CA GLN A 49 5.31 -6.92 14.01
C GLN A 49 4.55 -6.03 13.00
N ASP A 50 5.09 -5.88 11.81
CA ASP A 50 4.51 -5.02 10.77
C ASP A 50 3.43 -5.76 9.95
N ILE A 51 2.39 -5.03 9.54
CA ILE A 51 1.43 -5.41 8.50
C ILE A 51 2.16 -5.97 7.27
N LYS A 52 3.31 -5.37 6.90
CA LYS A 52 4.15 -5.93 5.83
C LYS A 52 4.63 -7.36 6.14
N SER A 53 5.08 -7.65 7.35
CA SER A 53 5.56 -9.00 7.70
C SER A 53 4.44 -10.02 7.56
N LYS A 54 3.24 -9.72 8.08
CA LYS A 54 2.05 -10.56 7.90
C LYS A 54 1.70 -10.77 6.43
N TRP A 55 1.79 -9.70 5.65
CA TRP A 55 1.54 -9.75 4.21
C TRP A 55 2.51 -10.68 3.49
N TYR A 56 3.83 -10.55 3.73
CA TYR A 56 4.83 -11.43 3.10
C TYR A 56 4.71 -12.88 3.58
N GLU A 57 4.45 -13.10 4.87
CA GLU A 57 4.19 -14.43 5.40
C GLU A 57 2.95 -15.06 4.76
N GLY A 58 1.88 -14.28 4.58
CA GLY A 58 0.66 -14.74 3.93
C GLY A 58 0.86 -15.07 2.46
N ILE A 59 1.55 -14.20 1.71
CA ILE A 59 1.92 -14.45 0.32
C ILE A 59 2.83 -15.68 0.20
N PHE A 60 3.80 -15.84 1.09
CA PHE A 60 4.68 -17.00 1.10
C PHE A 60 3.89 -18.30 1.35
N ASP A 61 2.98 -18.31 2.34
CA ASP A 61 2.11 -19.46 2.60
C ASP A 61 1.23 -19.81 1.40
N LEU A 62 0.56 -18.80 0.81
CA LEU A 62 -0.27 -18.99 -0.39
C LEU A 62 0.57 -19.54 -1.56
N GLY A 63 1.78 -19.05 -1.76
CA GLY A 63 2.71 -19.56 -2.76
C GLY A 63 3.10 -21.02 -2.52
N MET A 64 3.43 -21.38 -1.28
CA MET A 64 3.74 -22.76 -0.88
C MET A 64 2.55 -23.71 -1.09
N ARG A 65 1.33 -23.19 -0.96
CA ARG A 65 0.09 -23.94 -1.20
C ARG A 65 -0.37 -23.92 -2.65
N SER A 66 0.41 -23.31 -3.55
CA SER A 66 0.06 -23.14 -4.98
C SER A 66 -1.26 -22.37 -5.20
N LEU A 67 -1.58 -21.44 -4.31
CA LEU A 67 -2.78 -20.59 -4.35
C LEU A 67 -2.51 -19.20 -4.96
N LEU A 68 -1.33 -19.01 -5.58
CA LEU A 68 -0.97 -17.83 -6.36
C LEU A 68 -0.82 -18.22 -7.84
N PRO A 69 -1.94 -18.39 -8.57
CA PRO A 69 -1.90 -18.86 -9.95
C PRO A 69 -1.19 -17.88 -10.88
N ILE A 70 -1.17 -16.59 -10.50
CA ILE A 70 -0.45 -15.53 -11.18
C ILE A 70 0.39 -14.84 -10.10
N PRO A 71 1.71 -15.09 -10.04
CA PRO A 71 2.52 -14.71 -8.90
C PRO A 71 2.56 -13.21 -8.71
N PHE A 72 2.84 -12.40 -9.75
CA PHE A 72 2.86 -10.93 -9.73
C PHE A 72 2.74 -10.35 -11.15
N ASP A 73 2.95 -9.04 -11.29
CA ASP A 73 2.99 -8.28 -12.54
C ASP A 73 1.66 -8.24 -13.29
N VAL A 74 0.55 -8.19 -12.55
CA VAL A 74 -0.76 -7.92 -13.10
C VAL A 74 -0.81 -6.46 -13.54
N GLU A 75 -1.12 -6.23 -14.81
CA GLU A 75 -1.27 -4.90 -15.41
C GLU A 75 -2.74 -4.49 -15.42
N THR A 76 -3.64 -5.40 -15.81
CA THR A 76 -5.09 -5.15 -15.75
C THR A 76 -5.86 -6.42 -15.39
N VAL A 77 -6.97 -6.23 -14.67
CA VAL A 77 -7.96 -7.26 -14.38
C VAL A 77 -9.32 -6.77 -14.85
N GLY A 78 -10.15 -7.62 -15.44
CA GLY A 78 -11.53 -7.27 -15.80
C GLY A 78 -12.34 -8.49 -16.14
N LEU A 79 -13.57 -8.30 -16.59
CA LEU A 79 -14.41 -9.39 -17.07
C LEU A 79 -14.37 -9.51 -18.61
N ASP A 80 -14.45 -10.75 -19.10
CA ASP A 80 -14.54 -11.08 -20.53
C ASP A 80 -15.45 -12.30 -20.69
N ASN A 81 -16.68 -12.09 -21.15
CA ASN A 81 -17.69 -13.14 -21.34
C ASN A 81 -17.90 -14.02 -20.08
N GLY A 82 -18.02 -13.39 -18.90
CA GLY A 82 -18.19 -14.09 -17.62
C GLY A 82 -16.94 -14.84 -17.11
N LYS A 83 -15.77 -14.62 -17.72
CA LYS A 83 -14.48 -15.08 -17.20
C LYS A 83 -13.69 -13.90 -16.64
N LEU A 84 -12.89 -14.15 -15.61
CA LEU A 84 -11.94 -13.18 -15.10
C LEU A 84 -10.75 -13.13 -16.07
N LYS A 85 -10.56 -11.97 -16.69
CA LYS A 85 -9.44 -11.69 -17.59
C LYS A 85 -8.35 -11.00 -16.80
N VAL A 86 -7.19 -11.64 -16.72
CA VAL A 86 -5.98 -11.04 -16.16
C VAL A 86 -4.97 -10.85 -17.30
N VAL A 87 -4.45 -9.63 -17.43
CA VAL A 87 -3.35 -9.31 -18.34
C VAL A 87 -2.15 -8.95 -17.49
N THR A 88 -1.05 -9.66 -17.69
CA THR A 88 0.23 -9.36 -17.04
C THR A 88 1.01 -8.31 -17.83
N GLN A 89 1.95 -7.60 -17.20
CA GLN A 89 2.87 -6.65 -17.86
C GLN A 89 3.67 -7.27 -19.03
N GLY A 90 3.85 -8.59 -19.04
CA GLY A 90 4.41 -9.34 -20.17
C GLY A 90 3.46 -9.57 -21.35
N ASN A 91 2.30 -8.90 -21.39
CA ASN A 91 1.21 -9.11 -22.35
C ASN A 91 0.63 -10.54 -22.40
N THR A 92 0.85 -11.35 -21.35
CA THR A 92 0.19 -12.65 -21.24
C THR A 92 -1.25 -12.45 -20.81
N LYS A 93 -2.18 -12.98 -21.61
CA LYS A 93 -3.61 -13.01 -21.29
C LYS A 93 -3.97 -14.35 -20.65
N VAL A 94 -4.51 -14.27 -19.44
CA VAL A 94 -5.06 -15.40 -18.69
C VAL A 94 -6.56 -15.21 -18.54
N LEU A 95 -7.34 -16.24 -18.86
CA LEU A 95 -8.79 -16.29 -18.65
C LEU A 95 -9.10 -17.32 -17.58
N ILE A 96 -9.89 -16.93 -16.59
CA ILE A 96 -10.19 -17.78 -15.45
C ILE A 96 -11.70 -17.91 -15.30
N ASN A 97 -12.20 -19.15 -15.33
CA ASN A 97 -13.57 -19.45 -14.95
C ASN A 97 -13.66 -19.53 -13.43
N PHE A 98 -14.71 -18.94 -12.86
CA PHE A 98 -14.92 -18.91 -11.40
C PHE A 98 -16.39 -19.11 -11.02
N LYS A 99 -16.63 -19.60 -9.80
CA LYS A 99 -17.96 -19.64 -9.17
C LYS A 99 -18.20 -18.41 -8.31
N GLU A 100 -17.21 -17.97 -7.54
CA GLU A 100 -17.28 -16.77 -6.70
C GLU A 100 -16.00 -15.93 -6.85
N LEU A 101 -16.16 -14.61 -6.92
CA LEU A 101 -15.08 -13.63 -6.96
C LEU A 101 -15.22 -12.65 -5.80
N HIS A 102 -14.27 -12.68 -4.88
CA HIS A 102 -14.19 -11.77 -3.73
C HIS A 102 -13.24 -10.63 -4.05
N ILE A 103 -13.72 -9.38 -4.02
CA ILE A 103 -12.94 -8.19 -4.38
C ILE A 103 -12.71 -7.34 -3.13
N PHE A 104 -11.46 -7.01 -2.83
CA PHE A 104 -11.07 -6.18 -1.68
C PHE A 104 -10.61 -4.76 -2.08
N ASP A 105 -10.21 -4.59 -3.34
CA ASP A 105 -9.83 -3.30 -3.91
C ASP A 105 -9.93 -3.38 -5.44
N LEU A 106 -10.09 -2.23 -6.08
CA LEU A 106 -10.20 -2.14 -7.54
C LEU A 106 -8.91 -1.64 -8.20
N ASP A 107 -7.75 -1.81 -7.56
CA ASP A 107 -6.48 -1.44 -8.19
C ASP A 107 -6.23 -2.26 -9.46
N ASN A 108 -5.81 -1.59 -10.53
CA ASN A 108 -5.66 -2.16 -11.88
C ASN A 108 -6.90 -2.90 -12.42
N CYS A 109 -8.08 -2.67 -11.83
CA CYS A 109 -9.33 -3.23 -12.33
C CYS A 109 -9.89 -2.30 -13.41
N GLY A 110 -10.24 -2.89 -14.55
CA GLY A 110 -10.98 -2.24 -15.61
C GLY A 110 -12.48 -2.45 -15.41
N ASP A 111 -13.18 -2.69 -16.50
CA ASP A 111 -14.62 -2.89 -16.49
C ASP A 111 -15.03 -4.16 -15.71
N MET A 112 -15.59 -3.94 -14.52
CA MET A 112 -16.19 -4.95 -13.65
C MET A 112 -17.63 -4.57 -13.24
N GLY A 113 -18.21 -3.51 -13.84
CA GLY A 113 -19.48 -2.93 -13.38
C GLY A 113 -19.42 -2.24 -12.01
N LEU A 114 -18.22 -2.08 -11.45
CA LEU A 114 -17.95 -1.47 -10.15
C LEU A 114 -17.05 -0.24 -10.30
N ASP A 115 -17.29 0.77 -9.47
CA ASP A 115 -16.42 1.92 -9.28
C ASP A 115 -15.91 1.96 -7.85
N GLU A 116 -14.73 2.52 -7.65
CA GLU A 116 -14.15 2.73 -6.33
C GLU A 116 -14.21 4.21 -5.97
N VAL A 117 -14.98 4.55 -4.93
CA VAL A 117 -15.05 5.91 -4.43
C VAL A 117 -14.08 6.02 -3.26
N ILE A 118 -12.96 6.70 -3.52
CA ILE A 118 -11.93 6.94 -2.51
C ILE A 118 -12.26 8.23 -1.77
N GLU A 119 -12.32 8.18 -0.45
CA GLU A 119 -12.57 9.35 0.38
C GLU A 119 -11.28 9.91 0.96
N GLU A 120 -10.41 9.02 1.48
CA GLU A 120 -9.21 9.41 2.23
C GLU A 120 -8.03 8.48 1.95
N TYR A 121 -6.85 9.09 1.87
CA TYR A 121 -5.57 8.41 1.82
C TYR A 121 -4.85 8.53 3.17
N LEU A 122 -4.26 7.44 3.62
CA LEU A 122 -3.21 7.43 4.63
C LEU A 122 -1.87 7.62 3.90
N VAL A 123 -1.15 8.67 4.24
CA VAL A 123 0.10 9.04 3.57
C VAL A 123 1.25 9.04 4.56
N HIS A 124 2.30 8.28 4.24
CA HIS A 124 3.55 8.25 4.95
C HIS A 124 4.63 8.97 4.15
N ASP A 125 5.13 10.09 4.68
CA ASP A 125 6.26 10.82 4.13
C ASP A 125 7.50 10.57 4.97
N MET A 126 8.52 9.98 4.34
CA MET A 126 9.80 9.68 4.97
C MET A 126 10.80 10.82 4.71
N PHE A 127 11.46 11.27 5.76
CA PHE A 127 12.50 12.28 5.72
C PHE A 127 13.81 11.75 6.31
N ASP A 128 14.85 11.78 5.50
CA ASP A 128 16.21 11.51 5.90
C ASP A 128 16.74 12.64 6.78
N ILE A 129 17.24 12.33 7.97
CA ILE A 129 18.06 13.27 8.72
C ILE A 129 19.50 13.18 8.18
N THR A 130 19.86 14.10 7.31
CA THR A 130 21.17 14.15 6.64
C THR A 130 22.28 14.75 7.51
N ALA A 131 21.91 15.52 8.55
CA ALA A 131 22.86 16.02 9.55
C ALA A 131 22.22 16.04 10.94
N GLY A 132 22.89 15.41 11.91
CA GLY A 132 22.44 15.30 13.30
C GLY A 132 21.47 14.14 13.58
N SER A 133 21.52 13.07 12.79
CA SER A 133 20.64 11.90 12.94
C SER A 133 20.86 11.10 14.21
N ARG A 134 22.02 11.23 14.88
CA ARG A 134 22.30 10.56 16.15
C ARG A 134 21.53 11.24 17.28
N LEU A 135 20.33 10.75 17.56
CA LEU A 135 19.43 11.29 18.60
C LEU A 135 19.37 10.40 19.84
N GLY A 136 19.58 9.08 19.69
CA GLY A 136 19.67 8.14 20.82
C GLY A 136 18.41 8.03 21.69
N ARG A 137 17.27 8.52 21.19
CA ARG A 137 15.97 8.49 21.89
C ARG A 137 14.84 8.34 20.88
N ASP A 138 13.76 7.71 21.33
CA ASP A 138 12.52 7.61 20.57
C ASP A 138 11.69 8.88 20.78
N ILE A 139 11.19 9.42 19.67
CA ILE A 139 10.41 10.65 19.67
C ILE A 139 9.18 10.39 18.82
N VAL A 140 8.01 10.63 19.41
CA VAL A 140 6.72 10.57 18.72
C VAL A 140 5.96 11.84 19.04
N TRP A 141 5.47 12.51 18.01
CA TRP A 141 4.62 13.68 18.14
C TRP A 141 3.25 13.39 17.56
N THR A 142 2.21 13.61 18.37
CA THR A 142 0.83 13.65 17.90
C THR A 142 0.42 15.09 17.69
N LEU A 143 0.11 15.45 16.45
CA LEU A 143 -0.26 16.80 16.07
C LEU A 143 -1.78 16.89 16.00
N ARG A 144 -2.36 17.66 16.93
CA ARG A 144 -3.78 18.01 16.91
C ARG A 144 -4.02 19.10 15.87
N ASP A 145 -5.18 19.08 15.24
CA ASP A 145 -5.63 20.12 14.29
C ASP A 145 -4.72 20.30 13.05
N SER A 146 -3.98 19.26 12.67
CA SER A 146 -3.17 19.20 11.44
C SER A 146 -3.59 18.02 10.57
N PHE A 147 -3.34 18.08 9.26
CA PHE A 147 -3.51 16.93 8.36
C PHE A 147 -2.43 15.87 8.60
N VAL A 148 -1.22 16.30 9.02
CA VAL A 148 -0.19 15.44 9.58
C VAL A 148 -0.64 15.06 11.00
N LYS A 149 -0.87 13.78 11.27
CA LYS A 149 -1.39 13.30 12.56
C LYS A 149 -0.27 12.89 13.50
N ILE A 150 0.71 12.19 12.95
CA ILE A 150 1.79 11.57 13.72
C ILE A 150 3.12 11.88 13.05
N VAL A 151 4.13 12.21 13.85
CA VAL A 151 5.52 12.30 13.42
C VAL A 151 6.36 11.41 14.31
N GLU A 152 7.03 10.43 13.73
CA GLU A 152 7.82 9.42 14.45
C GLU A 152 9.27 9.47 14.03
N PHE A 153 10.17 9.42 15.01
CA PHE A 153 11.60 9.27 14.78
C PHE A 153 11.96 7.80 14.89
N VAL A 154 12.27 7.22 13.75
CA VAL A 154 12.45 5.78 13.58
C VAL A 154 13.91 5.45 13.28
N PRO A 155 14.45 4.30 13.73
CA PRO A 155 15.84 3.96 13.45
C PRO A 155 16.17 3.97 11.95
N SER A 156 17.19 4.73 11.58
CA SER A 156 17.62 4.84 10.19
C SER A 156 18.21 3.53 9.69
N ASN A 157 17.73 3.08 8.53
CA ASN A 157 18.26 1.93 7.81
C ASN A 157 19.37 2.33 6.81
N ARG A 158 19.71 3.62 6.74
CA ARG A 158 20.75 4.16 5.86
C ARG A 158 22.15 4.03 6.45
N ILE A 159 22.23 3.73 7.74
CA ILE A 159 23.48 3.57 8.47
C ILE A 159 23.68 2.08 8.75
N ASP A 160 24.73 1.51 8.16
CA ASP A 160 25.12 0.14 8.40
C ASP A 160 25.32 -0.12 9.89
N ARG A 161 24.77 -1.23 10.39
CA ARG A 161 24.91 -1.67 11.78
C ARG A 161 24.41 -0.65 12.81
N ASN A 162 23.33 0.07 12.51
CA ASN A 162 22.58 0.89 13.48
C ASN A 162 21.81 0.02 14.50
N THR A 163 22.46 -0.95 15.12
CA THR A 163 21.84 -1.95 16.00
C THR A 163 21.33 -1.33 17.30
N SER A 164 21.95 -0.22 17.75
CA SER A 164 21.45 0.56 18.90
C SER A 164 20.24 1.43 18.55
N GLY A 165 19.94 1.64 17.26
CA GLY A 165 18.87 2.52 16.80
C GLY A 165 19.10 4.00 17.15
N ASP A 166 20.34 4.41 17.40
CA ASP A 166 20.69 5.78 17.79
C ASP A 166 20.52 6.78 16.64
N PHE A 167 20.80 6.33 15.42
CA PHE A 167 20.61 7.12 14.22
C PHE A 167 19.14 7.01 13.81
N LYS A 168 18.47 8.15 13.65
CA LYS A 168 17.05 8.21 13.34
C LYS A 168 16.81 8.90 12.00
N ASP A 169 15.69 8.55 11.37
CA ASP A 169 15.01 9.29 10.32
C ASP A 169 13.59 9.62 10.79
N ILE A 170 12.83 10.38 10.01
CA ILE A 170 11.49 10.83 10.40
C ILE A 170 10.45 10.23 9.46
N ILE A 171 9.34 9.74 10.01
CA ILE A 171 8.12 9.41 9.27
C ILE A 171 7.03 10.37 9.73
N ALA A 172 6.43 11.07 8.77
CA ALA A 172 5.23 11.86 8.98
C ALA A 172 4.03 11.11 8.39
N THR A 173 3.08 10.76 9.24
CA THR A 173 1.84 10.07 8.86
C THR A 173 0.69 11.06 8.83
N SER A 174 0.03 11.15 7.68
CA SER A 174 -1.03 12.10 7.38
C SER A 174 -2.30 11.40 6.91
N ILE A 175 -3.44 12.03 7.14
CA ILE A 175 -4.72 11.63 6.53
C ILE A 175 -5.14 12.76 5.59
N ILE A 176 -5.28 12.46 4.30
CA ILE A 176 -5.52 13.45 3.24
C ILE A 176 -6.75 13.01 2.44
N SER A 177 -7.68 13.94 2.17
CA SER A 177 -8.85 13.64 1.35
C SER A 177 -8.46 13.30 -0.09
N ALA A 178 -9.26 12.52 -0.80
CA ALA A 178 -9.00 12.19 -2.19
C ALA A 178 -8.98 13.42 -3.11
N ALA A 179 -9.76 14.46 -2.78
CA ALA A 179 -9.76 15.73 -3.50
C ALA A 179 -8.45 16.52 -3.30
N ASP A 180 -7.84 16.39 -2.12
CA ASP A 180 -6.66 17.16 -1.71
C ASP A 180 -5.32 16.45 -1.97
N ILE A 181 -5.32 15.16 -2.35
CA ILE A 181 -4.08 14.39 -2.50
C ILE A 181 -3.09 14.98 -3.52
N LYS A 182 -3.61 15.71 -4.52
CA LYS A 182 -2.82 16.42 -5.55
C LYS A 182 -2.59 17.90 -5.23
N ASN A 183 -3.17 18.41 -4.13
CA ASN A 183 -3.04 19.80 -3.74
C ASN A 183 -1.67 20.06 -3.09
N PHE A 184 -1.02 21.15 -3.50
CA PHE A 184 0.30 21.55 -3.02
C PHE A 184 0.36 21.76 -1.50
N ASP A 185 -0.75 22.18 -0.89
CA ASP A 185 -0.83 22.38 0.57
C ASP A 185 -0.65 21.08 1.38
N TYR A 186 -0.77 19.92 0.71
CA TYR A 186 -0.57 18.58 1.27
C TYR A 186 0.68 17.90 0.70
N SER A 187 1.57 18.66 0.07
CA SER A 187 2.84 18.17 -0.49
C SER A 187 3.88 17.87 0.59
N ASP A 188 4.88 17.08 0.22
CA ASP A 188 6.07 16.79 1.02
C ASP A 188 6.81 18.06 1.45
N THR A 189 6.76 19.10 0.61
CA THR A 189 7.42 20.38 0.89
C THR A 189 6.78 21.10 2.06
N ILE A 190 5.44 21.12 2.14
CA ILE A 190 4.73 21.71 3.28
C ILE A 190 5.00 20.92 4.56
N ILE A 191 4.98 19.59 4.48
CA ILE A 191 5.31 18.72 5.61
C ILE A 191 6.74 18.98 6.09
N ARG A 192 7.71 19.11 5.18
CA ARG A 192 9.10 19.45 5.52
C ARG A 192 9.20 20.76 6.30
N ILE A 193 8.52 21.81 5.83
CA ILE A 193 8.50 23.13 6.50
C ILE A 193 7.88 23.01 7.89
N LEU A 194 6.80 22.24 8.03
CA LEU A 194 6.17 21.96 9.32
C LEU A 194 7.13 21.22 10.26
N LEU A 195 7.83 20.20 9.76
CA LEU A 195 8.82 19.43 10.54
C LEU A 195 9.99 20.31 10.99
N GLU A 196 10.53 21.16 10.12
CA GLU A 196 11.61 22.09 10.46
C GLU A 196 11.19 23.06 11.57
N ARG A 197 9.94 23.55 11.55
CA ARG A 197 9.37 24.39 12.62
C ARG A 197 9.26 23.60 13.93
N LYS A 198 8.69 22.40 13.89
CA LYS A 198 8.54 21.54 15.08
C LYS A 198 9.87 21.15 15.71
N LEU A 199 10.87 20.80 14.89
CA LEU A 199 12.23 20.55 15.35
C LEU A 199 12.82 21.75 16.09
N LYS A 200 12.60 22.96 15.58
CA LYS A 200 13.05 24.21 16.23
C LYS A 200 12.30 24.48 17.54
N GLU A 201 10.98 24.30 17.56
CA GLU A 201 10.12 24.48 18.74
C GLU A 201 10.51 23.54 19.89
N HIS A 202 10.84 22.28 19.57
CA HIS A 202 11.27 21.27 20.55
C HIS A 202 12.78 21.29 20.83
N GLU A 203 13.50 22.31 20.33
CA GLU A 203 14.95 22.48 20.47
C GLU A 203 15.77 21.25 20.06
N ILE A 204 15.28 20.46 19.10
CA ILE A 204 16.00 19.30 18.57
C ILE A 204 17.06 19.79 17.59
N LYS A 205 18.31 19.71 18.02
CA LYS A 205 19.48 20.25 17.33
C LYS A 205 20.60 19.23 17.25
N GLN A 206 21.55 19.52 16.37
CA GLN A 206 22.83 18.84 16.33
C GLN A 206 23.63 19.11 17.62
N PRO A 207 24.65 18.28 17.94
CA PRO A 207 25.53 18.51 19.09
C PRO A 207 26.24 19.87 19.11
N ASN A 208 26.46 20.46 17.92
CA ASN A 208 27.06 21.79 17.76
C ASN A 208 26.07 22.96 17.87
N GLY A 209 24.81 22.70 18.25
CA GLY A 209 23.75 23.69 18.39
C GLY A 209 23.08 24.13 17.07
N ARG A 210 23.49 23.60 15.91
CA ARG A 210 22.84 23.88 14.62
C ARG A 210 21.56 23.05 14.47
N ASN A 211 20.63 23.52 13.63
CA ASN A 211 19.41 22.78 13.30
C ASN A 211 19.73 21.47 12.57
N LEU A 212 18.90 20.45 12.75
CA LEU A 212 18.95 19.24 11.93
C LEU A 212 18.74 19.59 10.45
N LYS A 213 19.35 18.83 9.54
CA LYS A 213 19.06 18.93 8.11
C LYS A 213 18.23 17.73 7.69
N ILE A 214 17.02 17.98 7.20
CA ILE A 214 16.12 16.94 6.70
C ILE A 214 15.94 17.03 5.18
N LYS A 215 15.78 15.88 4.53
CA LYS A 215 15.50 15.78 3.10
C LYS A 215 14.36 14.78 2.91
N HIS A 216 13.36 15.11 2.10
CA HIS A 216 12.33 14.14 1.73
C HIS A 216 12.95 13.01 0.89
N SER A 217 12.57 11.79 1.22
CA SER A 217 13.15 10.58 0.63
C SER A 217 12.12 9.81 -0.17
N PHE A 218 10.94 9.62 0.40
CA PHE A 218 9.89 8.80 -0.19
C PHE A 218 8.53 9.22 0.36
N ARG A 219 7.51 9.11 -0.49
CA ARG A 219 6.10 9.27 -0.14
C ARG A 219 5.37 7.98 -0.50
N HIS A 220 4.63 7.44 0.47
CA HIS A 220 3.75 6.29 0.26
C HIS A 220 2.32 6.69 0.58
N ALA A 221 1.40 6.55 -0.37
CA ALA A 221 -0.01 6.83 -0.16
C ALA A 221 -0.80 5.54 -0.37
N VAL A 222 -1.64 5.19 0.61
CA VAL A 222 -2.54 4.04 0.53
C VAL A 222 -3.97 4.50 0.80
N LYS A 223 -4.95 3.90 0.12
CA LYS A 223 -6.36 4.26 0.33
C LYS A 223 -6.78 3.75 1.71
N SER A 224 -7.25 4.66 2.55
CA SER A 224 -7.60 4.36 3.95
C SER A 224 -9.09 4.25 4.19
N ARG A 225 -9.88 5.11 3.53
CA ARG A 225 -11.34 5.04 3.52
C ARG A 225 -11.80 5.15 2.08
N PHE A 226 -12.48 4.12 1.62
CA PHE A 226 -13.03 3.99 0.29
C PHE A 226 -14.20 3.01 0.37
N HIS A 227 -15.10 3.08 -0.60
CA HIS A 227 -16.22 2.15 -0.70
C HIS A 227 -16.45 1.80 -2.17
N THR A 228 -17.05 0.64 -2.41
CA THR A 228 -17.37 0.22 -3.78
C THR A 228 -18.77 0.70 -4.15
N LYS A 229 -18.95 1.16 -5.38
CA LYS A 229 -20.25 1.55 -5.92
C LYS A 229 -20.55 0.77 -7.19
N VAL A 230 -21.73 0.16 -7.25
CA VAL A 230 -22.22 -0.46 -8.49
C VAL A 230 -22.61 0.63 -9.48
N ILE A 231 -22.04 0.59 -10.69
CA ILE A 231 -22.32 1.57 -11.75
C ILE A 231 -23.59 1.17 -12.51
N CYS A 232 -23.69 -0.12 -12.87
CA CYS A 232 -24.82 -0.70 -13.59
C CYS A 232 -25.26 -1.98 -12.87
N ALA A 233 -26.36 -1.93 -12.12
CA ALA A 233 -26.86 -3.09 -11.36
C ALA A 233 -27.24 -4.28 -12.25
N ASP A 234 -27.68 -4.01 -13.49
CA ASP A 234 -28.07 -5.04 -14.46
C ASP A 234 -26.86 -5.72 -15.14
N GLU A 235 -25.65 -5.19 -14.94
CA GLU A 235 -24.40 -5.69 -15.54
C GLU A 235 -23.43 -6.29 -14.50
N LEU A 236 -23.75 -6.17 -13.20
CA LEU A 236 -22.93 -6.77 -12.16
C LEU A 236 -23.14 -8.27 -12.14
N ASP A 237 -22.05 -9.00 -12.35
CA ASP A 237 -22.02 -10.45 -12.27
C ASP A 237 -22.37 -10.88 -10.83
N ASP A 238 -23.42 -11.68 -10.70
CA ASP A 238 -24.00 -12.18 -9.45
C ASP A 238 -23.05 -13.08 -8.64
N ARG A 239 -21.93 -13.48 -9.24
CA ARG A 239 -20.83 -14.19 -8.59
C ARG A 239 -19.84 -13.28 -7.85
N ILE A 240 -19.97 -11.96 -7.97
CA ILE A 240 -19.05 -10.99 -7.38
C ILE A 240 -19.52 -10.57 -5.98
N THR A 241 -18.60 -10.63 -5.03
CA THR A 241 -18.79 -10.10 -3.66
C THR A 241 -17.69 -9.10 -3.34
N THR A 242 -18.05 -7.89 -2.92
CA THR A 242 -17.11 -6.84 -2.52
C THR A 242 -16.92 -6.83 -1.00
N HIS A 243 -15.69 -6.64 -0.54
CA HIS A 243 -15.30 -6.49 0.86
C HIS A 243 -14.68 -5.11 1.05
N GLU A 244 -15.07 -4.41 2.10
CA GLU A 244 -14.60 -3.06 2.46
C GLU A 244 -13.82 -3.08 3.77
#